data_AF-A0AAW3C5Y6-F1
#
_entry.id   AF-A0AAW3C5Y6-F1
#
_cell.length_a   1.000
_cell.length_b   1.000
_cell.length_c   1.000
_cell.angle_alpha   90.00
_cell.angle_beta   90.00
_cell.angle_gamma   90.00
#
_symmetry.space_group_name_H-M   'P 1'
#
loop_
_entity.id
_entity.type
_entity.pdbx_description
1 polymer ?
#
loop_
_entity_poly.entity_id
_entity_poly.type
_entity_poly.pdbx_seq_one_letter_code
_entity_poly.pdbx_strand_id
1 'polypeptide(L)'
;HSTGPSEEYNGLCANVKCDRVHHTYSVQVHGGSGYVACTPGERLELATTSATFVEGSYIICASYVEVCQANIKGVIDFEGDAADTAAV
;
A
#
# COMPACT_ATOMS: atom_id res chain seq x y z
N HIS A 1 25.23 -4.66 -29.21
CA HIS A 1 24.40 -3.82 -28.32
C HIS A 1 23.31 -4.73 -27.80
N SER A 2 23.46 -5.26 -26.58
CA SER A 2 22.48 -6.19 -26.00
C SER A 2 21.29 -5.39 -25.50
N THR A 3 20.16 -5.45 -26.21
CA THR A 3 18.87 -4.97 -25.71
C THR A 3 18.27 -6.06 -24.83
N GLY A 4 18.64 -6.08 -23.54
CA GLY A 4 17.82 -6.75 -22.52
C GLY A 4 16.47 -6.05 -22.41
N PRO A 5 15.43 -6.68 -21.82
CA PRO A 5 14.18 -5.98 -21.59
C PRO A 5 14.49 -4.70 -20.80
N SER A 6 13.97 -3.57 -21.26
CA SER A 6 13.86 -2.40 -20.38
C SER A 6 13.12 -2.89 -19.15
N GLU A 7 13.80 -3.01 -18.01
CA GLU A 7 13.21 -3.48 -16.75
C GLU A 7 12.25 -2.39 -16.24
N GLU A 8 11.08 -2.32 -16.87
CA GLU A 8 10.00 -1.44 -16.45
C GLU A 8 9.24 -2.15 -15.34
N TYR A 9 9.47 -1.69 -14.10
CA TYR A 9 8.78 -2.21 -12.92
C TYR A 9 7.33 -1.70 -12.91
N ASN A 10 6.40 -2.54 -13.37
CA ASN A 10 4.98 -2.19 -13.50
C ASN A 10 4.13 -2.51 -12.26
N GLY A 11 4.74 -3.05 -11.20
CA GLY A 11 4.02 -3.42 -9.98
C GLY A 11 4.96 -3.86 -8.86
N LEU A 12 4.41 -3.90 -7.65
CA LEU A 12 5.10 -4.32 -6.43
C LEU A 12 4.12 -4.97 -5.46
N CYS A 13 4.64 -5.78 -4.55
CA CYS A 13 3.88 -6.26 -3.40
C CYS A 13 4.00 -5.26 -2.24
N ALA A 14 2.88 -4.94 -1.60
CA ALA A 14 2.81 -4.09 -0.42
C ALA A 14 1.94 -4.75 0.65
N ASN A 15 2.21 -4.43 1.92
CA ASN A 15 1.29 -4.79 2.99
C ASN A 15 0.04 -3.90 2.89
N VAL A 16 -1.12 -4.43 3.27
CA VAL A 16 -2.40 -3.73 3.18
C VAL A 16 -3.13 -3.84 4.51
N LYS A 17 -3.66 -2.72 5.00
CA LYS A 17 -4.63 -2.67 6.11
C LYS A 17 -6.00 -2.31 5.55
N CYS A 18 -7.01 -3.08 5.91
CA CYS A 18 -8.35 -2.99 5.35
C CYS A 18 -9.36 -2.56 6.42
N ASP A 19 -9.85 -1.32 6.32
CA ASP A 19 -10.97 -0.84 7.12
C ASP A 19 -12.28 -1.29 6.47
N ARG A 20 -12.98 -2.23 7.11
CA ARG A 20 -14.26 -2.75 6.59
C ARG A 20 -15.43 -1.82 6.87
N VAL A 21 -15.34 -0.99 7.91
CA VAL A 21 -16.43 -0.11 8.33
C VAL A 21 -16.53 1.07 7.37
N HIS A 22 -15.38 1.68 7.05
CA HIS A 22 -15.32 2.85 6.17
C HIS A 22 -15.01 2.48 4.72
N HIS A 23 -14.73 1.21 4.43
CA HIS A 23 -14.42 0.71 3.08
C HIS A 23 -13.20 1.42 2.46
N THR A 24 -12.20 1.70 3.31
CA THR A 24 -10.93 2.33 2.98
C THR A 24 -9.77 1.39 3.29
N TYR A 25 -8.60 1.68 2.72
CA TYR A 25 -7.42 0.89 3.00
C TYR A 25 -6.15 1.75 3.00
N SER A 26 -5.12 1.24 3.65
CA SER A 26 -3.79 1.84 3.65
C SER A 26 -2.75 0.80 3.28
N VAL A 27 -1.66 1.26 2.69
CA VAL A 27 -0.57 0.39 2.20
C VAL A 27 0.74 0.74 2.88
N GLN A 28 1.58 -0.27 3.09
CA GLN A 28 2.97 -0.09 3.47
C GLN A 28 3.84 -0.76 2.42
N VAL A 29 4.61 0.06 1.73
CA VAL A 29 5.56 -0.38 0.71
C VAL A 29 6.90 -0.75 1.33
N HIS A 30 7.74 -1.45 0.56
CA HIS A 30 9.07 -1.83 1.02
C HIS A 30 9.88 -0.61 1.51
N GLY A 31 10.53 -0.75 2.67
CA GLY A 31 11.30 0.33 3.28
C GLY A 31 10.49 1.54 3.75
N GLY A 32 9.15 1.46 3.75
CA GLY A 32 8.28 2.48 4.31
C GLY A 32 8.17 2.36 5.82
N SER A 33 8.20 3.49 6.53
CA SER A 33 8.14 3.53 8.01
C SER A 33 6.74 3.28 8.57
N GLY A 34 5.69 3.33 7.74
CA GLY A 34 4.32 3.16 8.18
C GLY A 34 3.34 2.93 7.02
N TYR A 35 2.08 2.75 7.39
CA TYR A 35 0.97 2.63 6.45
C TYR A 35 0.49 4.02 6.03
N VAL A 36 0.24 4.20 4.74
CA VAL A 36 -0.30 5.44 4.16
C VAL A 36 -1.63 5.15 3.50
N ALA A 37 -2.59 6.07 3.62
CA ALA A 37 -3.89 5.93 3.00
C ALA A 37 -3.73 5.82 1.47
N CYS A 38 -4.49 4.91 0.86
CA CYS A 38 -4.48 4.70 -0.59
C CYS A 38 -5.92 4.83 -1.11
N THR A 39 -6.27 5.99 -1.66
CA THR A 39 -7.59 6.25 -2.20
C THR A 39 -7.69 5.64 -3.62
N PRO A 40 -8.67 4.77 -3.91
CA PRO A 40 -8.81 4.16 -5.24
C PRO A 40 -8.73 5.18 -6.39
N GLY A 41 -7.87 4.91 -7.38
CA GLY A 41 -7.61 5.77 -8.53
C GLY A 41 -6.60 6.90 -8.31
N GLU A 42 -6.22 7.21 -7.06
CA GLU A 42 -5.19 8.21 -6.78
C GLU A 42 -3.78 7.65 -6.96
N ARG A 43 -2.85 8.58 -7.25
CA ARG A 43 -1.42 8.30 -7.34
C ARG A 43 -0.78 8.42 -5.97
N LEU A 44 -0.04 7.38 -5.57
CA LEU A 44 0.78 7.40 -4.37
C LEU A 44 2.26 7.51 -4.78
N GLU A 45 2.90 8.64 -4.42
CA GLU A 45 4.35 8.81 -4.59
C GLU A 45 5.11 7.86 -3.67
N LEU A 46 5.93 6.99 -4.24
CA LEU A 46 6.69 6.04 -3.43
C LEU A 46 7.88 6.70 -2.74
N ALA A 47 8.55 7.65 -3.39
CA ALA A 47 9.71 8.34 -2.83
C ALA A 47 9.41 9.18 -1.58
N THR A 48 8.15 9.59 -1.38
CA THR A 48 7.72 10.30 -0.16
C THR A 48 7.43 9.35 1.00
N THR A 49 7.19 8.07 0.69
CA THR A 49 6.84 7.03 1.66
C THR A 49 8.04 6.16 2.05
N SER A 50 9.02 6.01 1.14
CA SER A 50 10.23 5.25 1.37
C SER A 50 11.41 5.75 0.53
N ALA A 51 12.58 5.84 1.17
CA ALA A 51 13.85 6.17 0.52
C ALA A 51 14.38 5.05 -0.40
N THR A 52 13.69 3.91 -0.49
CA THR A 52 14.08 2.81 -1.38
C THR A 52 13.68 3.05 -2.84
N PHE A 53 12.77 3.99 -3.09
CA PHE A 53 12.30 4.34 -4.42
C PHE A 53 12.87 5.69 -4.88
N VAL A 54 13.11 5.82 -6.18
CA VAL A 54 13.60 7.07 -6.78
C VAL A 54 12.46 8.07 -6.97
N GLU A 55 12.78 9.37 -6.96
CA GLU A 55 11.82 10.44 -7.20
C GLU A 55 11.03 10.23 -8.50
N GLY A 56 9.72 10.46 -8.45
CA GLY A 56 8.81 10.21 -9.56
C GLY A 56 8.29 8.77 -9.67
N SER A 57 8.78 7.83 -8.83
CA SER A 57 8.19 6.50 -8.72
C SER A 57 6.83 6.56 -8.03
N TYR A 58 5.81 5.92 -8.61
CA TYR A 58 4.48 5.91 -8.04
C TYR A 58 3.76 4.59 -8.28
N ILE A 59 2.69 4.37 -7.52
CA ILE A 59 1.64 3.38 -7.84
C ILE A 59 0.30 4.09 -7.98
N ILE A 60 -0.62 3.43 -8.69
CA ILE A 60 -2.03 3.80 -8.68
C ILE A 60 -2.73 2.91 -7.66
N CYS A 61 -3.46 3.52 -6.73
CA CYS A 61 -4.25 2.82 -5.76
C CYS A 61 -5.38 2.04 -6.45
N ALA A 62 -5.36 0.71 -6.29
CA ALA A 62 -6.40 -0.19 -6.81
C ALA A 62 -7.75 0.03 -6.11
N SER A 63 -8.80 -0.60 -6.63
CA SER A 63 -10.09 -0.58 -5.94
C SER A 63 -10.03 -1.37 -4.63
N TYR A 64 -10.85 -1.00 -3.65
CA TYR A 64 -10.89 -1.67 -2.35
C TYR A 64 -11.09 -3.19 -2.50
N VAL A 65 -12.00 -3.62 -3.38
CA VAL A 65 -12.31 -5.04 -3.56
C VAL A 65 -11.14 -5.84 -4.12
N GLU A 66 -10.28 -5.24 -4.94
CA GLU A 66 -9.10 -5.92 -5.50
C GLU A 66 -8.04 -6.24 -4.44
N VAL A 67 -7.95 -5.43 -3.38
CA VAL A 67 -6.89 -5.56 -2.36
C VAL A 67 -7.40 -6.09 -1.01
N CYS A 68 -8.68 -5.89 -0.72
CA CYS A 68 -9.28 -6.22 0.57
C CYS A 68 -10.31 -7.34 0.51
N GLN A 69 -10.92 -7.64 -0.64
CA GLN A 69 -11.84 -8.78 -0.72
C GLN A 69 -11.09 -10.08 -0.46
N ALA A 70 -11.54 -10.84 0.53
CA ALA A 70 -10.88 -12.05 1.04
C ALA A 70 -9.49 -11.87 1.66
N ASN A 71 -8.99 -10.63 1.81
CA ASN A 71 -7.74 -10.35 2.52
C ASN A 71 -7.99 -10.22 4.03
N ILE A 72 -8.22 -11.37 4.69
CA ILE A 72 -8.53 -11.44 6.13
C ILE A 72 -7.37 -10.88 6.97
N LYS A 73 -6.12 -11.10 6.54
CA LYS A 73 -4.94 -10.58 7.25
C LYS A 73 -4.94 -9.06 7.31
N GLY A 74 -5.27 -8.39 6.21
CA GLY A 74 -5.34 -6.92 6.19
C GLY A 74 -6.43 -6.35 7.09
N VAL A 75 -7.52 -7.09 7.33
CA VAL A 75 -8.56 -6.70 8.29
C VAL A 75 -8.04 -6.83 9.72
N ILE A 76 -7.43 -7.97 10.06
CA ILE A 76 -6.85 -8.21 11.39
C ILE A 76 -5.80 -7.16 11.72
N ASP A 77 -4.94 -6.81 10.75
CA ASP A 77 -3.90 -5.81 10.95
C ASP A 77 -4.48 -4.41 11.20
N PHE A 78 -5.65 -4.10 10.64
CA PHE A 78 -6.35 -2.85 10.92
C PHE A 78 -6.97 -2.85 12.33
N GLU A 79 -7.64 -3.95 12.71
CA GLU A 79 -8.30 -4.09 14.01
C GLU A 79 -7.30 -4.13 15.18
N GLY A 80 -6.14 -4.78 15.01
CA GLY A 80 -5.09 -4.81 16.01
C GLY A 80 -4.55 -3.42 16.34
N ASP A 81 -4.24 -2.63 15.31
CA ASP A 81 -3.82 -1.23 15.46
C ASP A 81 -4.89 -0.34 16.12
N ALA A 82 -6.16 -0.56 15.78
CA ALA A 82 -7.26 0.18 16.38
C ALA A 82 -7.40 -0.12 17.88
N ALA A 83 -7.20 -1.37 18.27
CA ALA A 83 -7.20 -1.79 19.67
C ALA A 83 -6.00 -1.19 20.44
N ASP A 84 -4.80 -1.19 19.85
CA ASP A 84 -3.62 -0.57 20.44
C ASP A 84 -3.79 0.95 20.62
N THR A 85 -4.40 1.63 19.65
CA THR A 85 -4.67 3.08 19.74
C THR A 85 -5.69 3.41 20.83
N ALA A 86 -6.68 2.54 21.07
CA ALA A 86 -7.70 2.74 22.10
C ALA A 86 -7.18 2.50 23.53
N ALA A 87 -6.00 1.91 23.69
CA ALA A 87 -5.40 1.59 24.99
C ALA A 87 -4.45 2.70 25.52
N VAL A 88 -4.26 3.80 24.77
CA VAL A 88 -3.38 4.94 25.11
C VAL A 88 -4.14 6.07 25.82
#